data_AF-A0AAD7AX38-F1
#
_entry.id   AF-A0AAD7AX38-F1
#
_cell.length_a   1.000
_cell.length_b   1.000
_cell.length_c   1.000
_cell.angle_alpha   90.00
_cell.angle_beta   90.00
_cell.angle_gamma   90.00
#
_symmetry.space_group_name_H-M   'P 1'
#
loop_
_entity.id
_entity.type
_entity.pdbx_description
1 polymer ?
#
loop_
_entity_poly.entity_id
_entity_poly.type
_entity_poly.pdbx_seq_one_letter_code
_entity_poly.pdbx_strand_id
1 'polypeptide(L)'
;MAWYISLFILQLPAYMHNSQYEYYNEPSLLWDTKQVQEGNFQEYTWDDIVETQDIDADKLLNYHVDAESNYDDDKPLNFSERILNVNWHGCTYWPSTSLLPAAGMASMTLKHSSAQGDVQYFTAAGRANRHNFTIAGECRAGDELCTVSLSFQRSFNPVARTQYFTGTWTAATDTLTGTVGFDANPTKQKAAFVFKRTAPEFMTFWPPPAELSAKRARALWVFAIAAVKYTVGKDRWSWSFFEERRHNRRRFIKLYIRSNGSSTKFGAPLTSLEGRELGLLKKTFSTADSRFYHSLAEQQIRTMPNHIAGCDACGGGTIGGERIICLVCQTKEMFDTVDLCTSTEDCIGQRVMRDDMEKPHLPHHDLMKVRRAMHVCQFGKTYRDGKEALKYARTFFESPTGEGLTDSESEADTDDEEGPAPSVQRLSPIPALDISIPQTQARTADPKSAGSTAQPLSQMPHPCAGETFICWECDSRPETSFGKHDIHEHDLVRVTELIEEGDLSTEERLKAMDERISKLDDGFSKLAKQYAGLEAAVDARMVRVEQLLNQILARLGTSGQ
;
A
#
# COMPACT_ATOMS: atom_id res chain seq x y z
N MET A 1 22.73 -19.95 -4.33
CA MET A 1 22.52 -20.99 -3.31
C MET A 1 23.81 -21.39 -2.61
N ALA A 2 24.85 -21.88 -3.30
CA ALA A 2 26.08 -22.37 -2.65
C ALA A 2 26.76 -21.39 -1.67
N TRP A 3 26.79 -20.08 -1.96
CA TRP A 3 27.37 -19.07 -1.07
C TRP A 3 26.52 -18.74 0.18
N TYR A 4 25.20 -18.92 0.11
CA TYR A 4 24.30 -18.72 1.26
C TYR A 4 24.38 -19.87 2.26
N ILE A 5 24.70 -21.08 1.79
CA ILE A 5 24.84 -22.28 2.61
C ILE A 5 26.09 -22.19 3.51
N SER A 6 27.19 -21.61 3.03
CA SER A 6 28.45 -21.57 3.78
C SER A 6 28.45 -20.62 4.99
N LEU A 7 27.67 -19.53 4.98
CA LEU A 7 27.61 -18.60 6.12
C LEU A 7 26.68 -19.11 7.25
N PHE A 8 25.66 -19.89 6.91
CA PHE A 8 24.67 -20.40 7.88
C PHE A 8 25.20 -21.55 8.75
N ILE A 9 26.21 -22.28 8.26
CA ILE A 9 26.77 -23.48 8.93
C ILE A 9 27.68 -23.11 10.12
N LEU A 10 28.21 -21.88 10.19
CA LEU A 10 29.23 -21.50 11.18
C LEU A 10 28.68 -21.06 12.56
N GLN A 11 27.37 -21.02 12.79
CA GLN A 11 26.77 -20.46 14.02
C GLN A 11 25.84 -21.40 14.81
N LEU A 12 25.73 -22.68 14.47
CA LEU A 12 24.88 -23.62 15.23
C LEU A 12 25.65 -24.28 16.40
N PRO A 13 25.18 -24.18 17.66
CA PRO A 13 25.84 -24.80 18.81
C PRO A 13 25.70 -26.33 18.83
N ALA A 14 26.58 -26.97 19.61
CA ALA A 14 27.04 -28.36 19.59
C ALA A 14 26.03 -29.51 19.83
N TYR A 15 24.72 -29.33 19.59
CA TYR A 15 23.69 -30.37 19.81
C TYR A 15 23.41 -31.27 18.59
N MET A 16 24.16 -31.15 17.49
CA MET A 16 23.88 -31.85 16.22
C MET A 16 25.07 -32.65 15.67
N HIS A 17 25.68 -33.51 16.49
CA HIS A 17 26.99 -34.09 16.14
C HIS A 17 26.97 -35.24 15.12
N ASN A 18 25.81 -35.78 14.72
CA ASN A 18 25.71 -36.82 13.67
C ASN A 18 24.90 -36.40 12.43
N SER A 19 23.82 -35.63 12.58
CA SER A 19 22.92 -35.29 11.46
C SER A 19 23.47 -34.20 10.53
N GLN A 20 24.36 -33.31 10.99
CA GLN A 20 24.97 -32.30 10.12
C GLN A 20 25.86 -32.89 9.04
N TYR A 21 26.52 -34.02 9.31
CA TYR A 21 27.34 -34.70 8.30
C TYR A 21 26.47 -35.34 7.22
N GLU A 22 25.30 -35.86 7.60
CA GLU A 22 24.30 -36.37 6.65
C GLU A 22 23.72 -35.24 5.79
N TYR A 23 23.36 -34.09 6.37
CA TYR A 23 22.87 -32.94 5.61
C TYR A 23 23.92 -32.28 4.70
N TYR A 24 25.19 -32.34 5.11
CA TYR A 24 26.29 -31.86 4.27
C TYR A 24 26.45 -32.73 3.01
N ASN A 25 26.30 -34.05 3.15
CA ASN A 25 26.42 -35.00 2.05
C ASN A 25 25.13 -35.14 1.23
N GLU A 26 23.97 -34.94 1.85
CA GLU A 26 22.66 -35.03 1.24
C GLU A 26 21.74 -33.88 1.71
N PRO A 27 21.90 -32.67 1.12
CA PRO A 27 21.13 -31.48 1.52
C PRO A 27 19.60 -31.64 1.41
N SER A 28 19.11 -32.58 0.60
CA SER A 28 17.69 -32.89 0.49
C SER A 28 17.10 -33.43 1.80
N LEU A 29 17.88 -34.11 2.64
CA LEU A 29 17.40 -34.63 3.93
C LEU A 29 17.09 -33.50 4.92
N LEU A 30 17.87 -32.41 4.92
CA LEU A 30 17.64 -31.26 5.80
C LEU A 30 16.27 -30.62 5.55
N TRP A 31 15.86 -30.74 4.30
CA TRP A 31 14.66 -30.15 3.73
C TRP A 31 13.55 -31.20 3.62
N ASP A 32 13.71 -32.43 4.11
CA ASP A 32 12.64 -33.42 4.02
C ASP A 32 11.33 -32.89 4.62
N THR A 33 10.22 -33.03 3.88
CA THR A 33 8.91 -32.46 4.25
C THR A 33 8.50 -32.94 5.64
N LYS A 34 8.68 -34.24 5.91
CA LYS A 34 8.36 -34.82 7.21
C LYS A 34 9.30 -34.26 8.27
N GLN A 35 10.60 -34.19 7.98
CA GLN A 35 11.57 -33.63 8.92
C GLN A 35 11.27 -32.17 9.29
N VAL A 36 10.94 -31.30 8.35
CA VAL A 36 10.63 -29.91 8.69
C VAL A 36 9.26 -29.80 9.34
N GLN A 37 8.24 -30.52 8.86
CA GLN A 37 6.90 -30.51 9.45
C GLN A 37 6.82 -31.14 10.84
N GLU A 38 7.71 -32.06 11.20
CA GLU A 38 7.74 -32.71 12.52
C GLU A 38 8.88 -32.17 13.40
N GLY A 39 9.90 -31.58 12.78
CA GLY A 39 11.07 -31.03 13.46
C GLY A 39 10.70 -29.93 14.45
N ASN A 40 11.38 -29.94 15.58
CA ASN A 40 11.37 -28.85 16.53
C ASN A 40 12.69 -28.08 16.39
N PHE A 41 12.65 -26.98 15.65
CA PHE A 41 13.80 -26.09 15.51
C PHE A 41 13.81 -25.13 16.70
N GLN A 42 14.96 -24.99 17.35
CA GLN A 42 15.11 -24.07 18.47
C GLN A 42 14.87 -22.63 17.97
N GLU A 43 13.89 -21.95 18.55
CA GLU A 43 13.70 -20.52 18.34
C GLU A 43 14.69 -19.76 19.22
N TYR A 44 15.56 -18.99 18.59
CA TYR A 44 16.43 -18.06 19.30
C TYR A 44 15.66 -16.75 19.45
N THR A 45 15.35 -16.38 20.69
CA THR A 45 14.83 -15.04 20.99
C THR A 45 15.94 -14.03 20.77
N TRP A 46 15.72 -13.11 19.85
CA TRP A 46 16.62 -11.98 19.65
C TRP A 46 16.57 -11.07 20.87
N ASP A 47 17.72 -10.78 21.47
CA ASP A 47 17.84 -9.87 22.62
C ASP A 47 18.60 -8.62 22.19
N ASP A 48 17.86 -7.54 21.94
CA ASP A 48 18.42 -6.24 21.53
C ASP A 48 19.44 -5.72 22.56
N ILE A 49 19.35 -6.12 23.84
CA ILE A 49 20.28 -5.67 24.89
C ILE A 49 21.69 -6.20 24.63
N VAL A 50 21.82 -7.35 23.95
CA VAL A 50 23.11 -7.99 23.66
C VAL A 50 23.77 -7.40 22.41
N GLU A 51 23.01 -6.71 21.56
CA GLU A 51 23.57 -6.03 20.40
C GLU A 51 24.35 -4.77 20.76
N THR A 52 25.37 -4.46 19.95
CA THR A 52 26.12 -3.20 20.07
C THR A 52 25.19 -2.02 19.80
N GLN A 53 24.80 -1.31 20.85
CA GLN A 53 23.96 -0.10 20.78
C GLN A 53 24.71 1.13 20.23
N ASP A 54 26.02 1.03 20.01
CA ASP A 54 26.90 2.13 19.59
C ASP A 54 26.86 2.40 18.07
N ILE A 55 25.75 2.11 17.39
CA ILE A 55 25.64 2.34 15.95
C ILE A 55 25.18 3.78 15.71
N ASP A 56 26.09 4.59 15.17
CA ASP A 56 25.85 5.96 14.74
C ASP A 56 24.75 6.01 13.66
N ALA A 57 23.54 6.43 14.05
CA ALA A 57 22.37 6.48 13.19
C ALA A 57 22.58 7.39 11.97
N ASP A 58 23.44 8.41 12.07
CA ASP A 58 23.77 9.32 10.97
C ASP A 58 24.61 8.61 9.89
N LYS A 59 25.29 7.50 10.22
CA LYS A 59 25.96 6.64 9.23
C LYS A 59 25.03 5.60 8.60
N LEU A 60 23.93 5.25 9.25
CA LEU A 60 22.95 4.27 8.76
C LEU A 60 21.87 4.90 7.88
N LEU A 61 21.42 6.11 8.24
CA LEU A 61 20.32 6.78 7.56
C LEU A 61 20.87 7.59 6.37
N ASN A 62 20.84 6.98 5.18
CA ASN A 62 21.15 7.60 3.88
C ASN A 62 20.23 8.78 3.47
N TYR A 63 19.56 9.45 4.41
CA TYR A 63 18.61 10.53 4.12
C TYR A 63 19.07 11.83 4.78
N HIS A 64 19.82 12.63 4.03
CA HIS A 64 19.98 14.05 4.37
C HIS A 64 18.60 14.72 4.32
N VAL A 65 18.20 15.31 5.45
CA VAL A 65 17.07 16.24 5.51
C VAL A 65 17.57 17.56 4.90
N ASP A 66 17.39 17.72 3.59
CA ASP A 66 17.87 18.90 2.89
C ASP A 66 17.16 20.16 3.42
N ALA A 67 17.94 21.15 3.85
CA ALA A 67 17.45 22.50 4.11
C ALA A 67 17.06 23.15 2.76
N GLU A 68 15.78 23.52 2.62
CA GLU A 68 15.30 24.25 1.44
C GLU A 68 16.02 25.60 1.37
N SER A 69 16.93 25.75 0.41
CA SER A 69 17.71 26.97 0.25
C SER A 69 16.84 28.06 -0.41
N ASN A 70 16.38 29.03 0.39
CA ASN A 70 15.74 30.24 -0.11
C ASN A 70 16.77 31.14 -0.80
N TYR A 71 16.54 31.50 -2.06
CA TYR A 71 17.35 32.50 -2.76
C TYR A 71 16.46 33.39 -3.61
N ASP A 72 16.63 34.70 -3.43
CA ASP A 72 16.19 35.78 -4.31
C ASP A 72 17.39 36.69 -4.56
N ASP A 73 17.67 36.98 -5.83
CA ASP A 73 18.47 38.15 -6.24
C ASP A 73 18.15 38.46 -7.71
N ASP A 74 17.23 39.42 -7.93
CA ASP A 74 16.77 39.84 -9.25
C ASP A 74 17.74 40.84 -9.90
N LYS A 75 18.39 40.42 -10.99
CA LYS A 75 19.07 41.31 -11.95
C LYS A 75 18.37 41.22 -13.31
N PRO A 76 18.34 42.30 -14.12
CA PRO A 76 17.68 42.28 -15.42
C PRO A 76 18.39 41.34 -16.40
N LEU A 77 17.59 40.47 -17.04
CA LEU A 77 18.06 39.24 -17.69
C LEU A 77 18.10 39.31 -19.24
N ASN A 78 19.21 38.86 -19.83
CA ASN A 78 19.42 38.54 -21.25
C ASN A 78 18.47 37.44 -21.76
N PHE A 79 18.36 37.27 -23.09
CA PHE A 79 17.40 36.34 -23.71
C PHE A 79 17.52 34.89 -23.19
N SER A 80 18.73 34.38 -22.98
CA SER A 80 18.96 33.04 -22.45
C SER A 80 18.68 32.92 -20.95
N GLU A 81 18.85 34.01 -20.21
CA GLU A 81 18.45 34.10 -18.82
C GLU A 81 16.93 34.08 -18.66
N ARG A 82 16.15 34.24 -19.74
CA ARG A 82 14.71 33.94 -19.68
C ARG A 82 14.45 32.46 -19.45
N ILE A 83 15.30 31.53 -19.90
CA ILE A 83 15.06 30.09 -19.75
C ILE A 83 15.78 29.53 -18.53
N LEU A 84 16.92 30.14 -18.20
CA LEU A 84 17.72 29.82 -17.04
C LEU A 84 17.19 30.56 -15.80
N ASN A 85 17.55 30.08 -14.63
CA ASN A 85 17.18 30.61 -13.31
C ASN A 85 15.67 30.71 -13.07
N VAL A 86 14.86 29.94 -13.82
CA VAL A 86 13.42 29.84 -13.62
C VAL A 86 12.99 28.41 -13.34
N ASN A 87 11.89 28.28 -12.61
CA ASN A 87 11.31 27.00 -12.25
C ASN A 87 10.49 26.43 -13.41
N TRP A 88 10.80 25.20 -13.79
CA TRP A 88 10.11 24.42 -14.81
C TRP A 88 9.36 23.27 -14.15
N HIS A 89 8.06 23.19 -14.42
CA HIS A 89 7.16 22.16 -13.91
C HIS A 89 6.50 21.43 -15.07
N GLY A 90 6.46 20.10 -15.02
CA GLY A 90 5.98 19.35 -16.16
C GLY A 90 6.02 17.85 -16.01
N CYS A 91 5.56 17.17 -17.06
CA CYS A 91 5.39 15.73 -17.07
C CYS A 91 5.91 15.13 -18.38
N THR A 92 6.26 13.84 -18.33
CA THR A 92 6.52 13.03 -19.51
C THR A 92 5.28 12.23 -19.91
N TYR A 93 5.16 11.87 -21.18
CA TYR A 93 4.04 11.11 -21.71
C TYR A 93 4.45 10.24 -22.89
N TRP A 94 3.63 9.25 -23.21
CA TRP A 94 3.81 8.37 -24.36
C TRP A 94 2.85 8.81 -25.46
N PRO A 95 3.34 9.43 -26.55
CA PRO A 95 2.49 9.90 -27.64
C PRO A 95 1.57 8.80 -28.21
N SER A 96 2.03 7.54 -28.21
CA SER A 96 1.29 6.40 -28.74
C SER A 96 0.08 5.96 -27.91
N THR A 97 0.04 6.24 -26.62
CA THR A 97 -1.01 5.69 -25.73
C THR A 97 -2.03 6.73 -25.30
N SER A 98 -1.77 8.02 -25.56
CA SER A 98 -2.51 9.15 -24.97
C SER A 98 -2.62 9.11 -23.43
N LEU A 99 -1.91 8.20 -22.75
CA LEU A 99 -1.89 8.09 -21.30
C LEU A 99 -1.02 9.20 -20.74
N LEU A 100 -1.64 10.07 -19.94
CA LEU A 100 -1.03 11.27 -19.40
C LEU A 100 -1.22 11.35 -17.89
N PRO A 101 -0.13 11.52 -17.10
CA PRO A 101 1.29 11.42 -17.47
C PRO A 101 1.86 9.99 -17.36
N ALA A 102 2.98 9.74 -18.05
CA ALA A 102 3.75 8.50 -17.94
C ALA A 102 4.54 8.40 -16.62
N ALA A 103 4.96 9.54 -16.09
CA ALA A 103 5.67 9.67 -14.82
C ALA A 103 5.03 10.77 -13.96
N GLY A 104 5.30 10.77 -12.66
CA GLY A 104 4.93 11.90 -11.80
C GLY A 104 5.56 13.21 -12.27
N MET A 105 4.97 14.34 -11.86
CA MET A 105 5.47 15.66 -12.19
C MET A 105 6.92 15.84 -11.74
N ALA A 106 7.72 16.49 -12.59
CA ALA A 106 9.07 16.92 -12.26
C ALA A 106 9.11 18.44 -12.17
N SER A 107 9.80 18.94 -11.14
CA SER A 107 10.18 20.34 -10.99
C SER A 107 11.70 20.46 -11.11
N MET A 108 12.19 21.47 -11.82
CA MET A 108 13.63 21.75 -11.93
C MET A 108 13.88 23.25 -12.12
N THR A 109 15.02 23.74 -11.64
CA THR A 109 15.51 25.09 -11.88
C THR A 109 16.81 25.00 -12.67
N LEU A 110 16.78 25.40 -13.95
CA LEU A 110 17.95 25.32 -14.81
C LEU A 110 18.89 26.47 -14.50
N LYS A 111 20.05 26.22 -13.89
CA LYS A 111 21.02 27.26 -13.52
C LYS A 111 22.09 27.38 -14.59
N HIS A 112 22.40 28.61 -14.99
CA HIS A 112 23.53 28.87 -15.91
C HIS A 112 24.84 28.34 -15.30
N SER A 113 25.63 27.64 -16.10
CA SER A 113 26.91 27.04 -15.68
C SER A 113 28.09 27.71 -16.36
N SER A 114 28.07 27.79 -17.70
CA SER A 114 29.14 28.37 -18.51
C SER A 114 28.61 28.70 -19.91
N ALA A 115 29.36 29.49 -20.68
CA ALA A 115 29.05 29.80 -22.07
C ALA A 115 30.28 29.61 -22.97
N GLN A 116 30.07 29.09 -24.18
CA GLN A 116 31.11 28.91 -25.19
C GLN A 116 30.54 29.25 -26.57
N GLY A 117 30.86 30.45 -27.07
CA GLY A 117 30.25 31.00 -28.29
C GLY A 117 28.74 31.16 -28.12
N ASP A 118 27.96 30.64 -29.06
CA ASP A 118 26.49 30.71 -29.04
C ASP A 118 25.83 29.62 -28.17
N VAL A 119 26.65 28.78 -27.53
CA VAL A 119 26.18 27.68 -26.68
C VAL A 119 26.24 28.10 -25.22
N GLN A 120 25.12 27.95 -24.51
CA GLN A 120 25.06 28.14 -23.08
C GLN A 120 24.80 26.83 -22.37
N TYR A 121 25.66 26.50 -21.42
CA TYR A 121 25.57 25.31 -20.59
C TYR A 121 24.85 25.61 -19.30
N PHE A 122 24.07 24.64 -18.84
CA PHE A 122 23.32 24.75 -17.60
C PHE A 122 23.37 23.45 -16.81
N THR A 123 23.15 23.59 -15.51
CA THR A 123 22.99 22.47 -14.59
C THR A 123 21.71 22.63 -13.78
N ALA A 124 21.17 21.54 -13.29
CA ALA A 124 20.13 21.58 -12.26
C ALA A 124 20.31 20.41 -11.31
N ALA A 125 19.70 20.52 -10.15
CA ALA A 125 19.51 19.39 -9.26
C ALA A 125 18.07 19.44 -8.76
N GLY A 126 17.53 18.29 -8.42
CA GLY A 126 16.20 18.20 -7.88
C GLY A 126 15.88 16.79 -7.43
N ARG A 127 14.62 16.59 -7.05
CA ARG A 127 14.12 15.28 -6.63
C ARG A 127 12.83 14.97 -7.36
N ALA A 128 12.82 13.84 -8.05
CA ALA A 128 11.65 13.32 -8.74
C ALA A 128 11.29 11.96 -8.13
N ASN A 129 10.11 11.89 -7.53
CA ASN A 129 9.67 10.71 -6.79
C ASN A 129 10.70 10.33 -5.71
N ARG A 130 11.34 9.16 -5.84
CA ARG A 130 12.30 8.61 -4.87
C ARG A 130 13.73 9.10 -5.06
N HIS A 131 14.08 9.56 -6.26
CA HIS A 131 15.47 9.74 -6.63
C HIS A 131 15.84 11.21 -6.73
N ASN A 132 16.95 11.54 -6.08
CA ASN A 132 17.67 12.76 -6.39
C ASN A 132 18.21 12.61 -7.81
N PHE A 133 18.10 13.69 -8.58
CA PHE A 133 18.61 13.74 -9.93
C PHE A 133 19.45 15.00 -10.12
N THR A 134 20.43 14.88 -10.99
CA THR A 134 21.18 16.01 -11.52
C THR A 134 20.88 16.15 -13.00
N ILE A 135 20.96 17.38 -13.49
CA ILE A 135 20.81 17.73 -14.89
C ILE A 135 22.08 18.44 -15.32
N ALA A 136 22.58 18.07 -16.48
CA ALA A 136 23.60 18.80 -17.22
C ALA A 136 23.13 18.90 -18.67
N GLY A 137 23.20 20.10 -19.24
CA GLY A 137 22.70 20.35 -20.57
C GLY A 137 23.26 21.60 -21.21
N GLU A 138 22.85 21.79 -22.46
CA GLU A 138 23.16 22.95 -23.26
C GLU A 138 21.91 23.50 -23.94
N CYS A 139 21.94 24.79 -24.22
CA CYS A 139 20.93 25.46 -25.01
C CYS A 139 21.57 26.40 -26.04
N ARG A 140 20.89 26.58 -27.17
CA ARG A 140 21.32 27.41 -28.30
C ARG A 140 20.12 28.20 -28.83
N ALA A 141 20.35 29.44 -29.26
CA ALA A 141 19.33 30.19 -30.00
C ALA A 141 18.88 29.35 -31.21
N GLY A 142 17.57 29.23 -31.42
CA GLY A 142 17.02 28.51 -32.56
C GLY A 142 17.01 29.37 -33.83
N ASP A 143 16.77 28.73 -34.97
CA ASP A 143 16.68 29.39 -36.28
C ASP A 143 15.50 30.37 -36.36
N GLU A 144 14.40 30.05 -35.65
CA GLU A 144 13.25 30.93 -35.55
C GLU A 144 13.44 31.95 -34.42
N LEU A 145 13.14 33.21 -34.73
CA LEU A 145 13.06 34.28 -33.73
C LEU A 145 12.15 33.82 -32.57
N CYS A 146 12.67 33.92 -31.35
CA CYS A 146 11.97 33.51 -30.12
C CYS A 146 11.91 32.00 -29.83
N THR A 147 12.73 31.18 -30.49
CA THR A 147 12.94 29.78 -30.14
C THR A 147 14.33 29.52 -29.56
N VAL A 148 14.42 28.56 -28.64
CA VAL A 148 15.70 28.06 -28.13
C VAL A 148 15.67 26.54 -28.19
N SER A 149 16.72 25.94 -28.72
CA SER A 149 16.92 24.49 -28.70
C SER A 149 17.64 24.10 -27.42
N LEU A 150 17.21 23.01 -26.79
CA LEU A 150 17.80 22.48 -25.56
C LEU A 150 18.09 20.99 -25.72
N SER A 151 19.24 20.57 -25.21
CA SER A 151 19.60 19.16 -25.05
C SER A 151 20.19 18.96 -23.65
N PHE A 152 19.66 18.02 -22.88
CA PHE A 152 20.16 17.75 -21.54
C PHE A 152 20.00 16.29 -21.14
N GLN A 153 20.84 15.86 -20.22
CA GLN A 153 20.72 14.57 -19.57
C GLN A 153 20.27 14.75 -18.12
N ARG A 154 19.40 13.86 -17.66
CA ARG A 154 18.97 13.72 -16.27
C ARG A 154 19.54 12.41 -15.72
N SER A 155 20.50 12.53 -14.82
CA SER A 155 21.20 11.41 -14.19
C SER A 155 20.64 11.18 -12.79
N PHE A 156 20.55 9.92 -12.37
CA PHE A 156 20.13 9.52 -11.03
C PHE A 156 21.30 8.84 -10.32
N ASN A 157 21.54 9.18 -9.06
CA ASN A 157 22.59 8.52 -8.26
C ASN A 157 22.20 7.04 -8.01
N PRO A 158 23.15 6.08 -8.11
CA PRO A 158 23.34 5.05 -9.17
C PRO A 158 22.17 4.07 -9.47
N VAL A 159 20.97 4.30 -8.95
CA VAL A 159 19.88 3.29 -8.98
C VAL A 159 19.11 3.28 -10.31
N ALA A 160 19.08 4.38 -11.05
CA ALA A 160 18.24 4.51 -12.25
C ALA A 160 19.02 4.94 -13.49
N ARG A 161 18.55 4.48 -14.66
CA ARG A 161 19.14 4.80 -15.96
C ARG A 161 19.03 6.30 -16.27
N THR A 162 20.12 6.89 -16.76
CA THR A 162 20.17 8.27 -17.27
C THR A 162 19.14 8.46 -18.38
N GLN A 163 18.45 9.59 -18.33
CA GLN A 163 17.48 9.99 -19.35
C GLN A 163 18.01 11.15 -20.17
N TYR A 164 17.79 11.11 -21.47
CA TYR A 164 18.20 12.14 -22.42
C TYR A 164 16.96 12.88 -22.89
N PHE A 165 17.04 14.21 -22.89
CA PHE A 165 15.99 15.13 -23.28
C PHE A 165 16.48 15.98 -24.43
N THR A 166 15.65 16.12 -25.44
CA THR A 166 15.90 17.02 -26.58
C THR A 166 14.62 17.75 -26.87
N GLY A 167 14.67 19.09 -26.92
CA GLY A 167 13.46 19.86 -27.10
C GLY A 167 13.71 21.32 -27.48
N THR A 168 12.61 22.05 -27.55
CA THR A 168 12.59 23.46 -27.88
C THR A 168 11.74 24.21 -26.87
N TRP A 169 12.21 25.39 -26.50
CA TRP A 169 11.42 26.39 -25.81
C TRP A 169 10.92 27.43 -26.82
N THR A 170 9.64 27.80 -26.70
CA THR A 170 9.02 28.81 -27.55
C THR A 170 8.48 29.96 -26.71
N ALA A 171 9.00 31.18 -26.90
CA ALA A 171 8.63 32.33 -26.07
C ALA A 171 7.14 32.67 -26.14
N ALA A 172 6.49 32.51 -27.29
CA ALA A 172 5.07 32.83 -27.49
C ALA A 172 4.13 32.01 -26.59
N THR A 173 4.55 30.81 -26.18
CA THR A 173 3.73 29.91 -25.35
C THR A 173 4.30 29.69 -23.96
N ASP A 174 5.49 30.23 -23.72
CA ASP A 174 6.37 29.93 -22.59
C ASP A 174 6.35 28.44 -22.20
N THR A 175 6.61 27.60 -23.20
CA THR A 175 6.55 26.14 -23.06
C THR A 175 7.83 25.54 -23.57
N LEU A 176 8.38 24.61 -22.78
CA LEU A 176 9.51 23.77 -23.12
C LEU A 176 8.97 22.38 -23.46
N THR A 177 9.03 22.00 -24.74
CA THR A 177 8.51 20.72 -25.25
C THR A 177 9.57 19.92 -25.98
N GLY A 178 9.47 18.60 -25.99
CA GLY A 178 10.44 17.78 -26.71
C GLY A 178 10.24 16.28 -26.51
N THR A 179 11.28 15.53 -26.84
CA THR A 179 11.37 14.08 -26.69
C THR A 179 12.26 13.69 -25.51
N VAL A 180 11.95 12.55 -24.90
CA VAL A 180 12.74 11.97 -23.82
C VAL A 180 12.89 10.47 -24.01
N GLY A 181 14.07 9.95 -23.69
CA GLY A 181 14.33 8.51 -23.71
C GLY A 181 15.55 8.13 -22.90
N PHE A 182 15.94 6.87 -22.99
CA PHE A 182 17.16 6.33 -22.38
C PHE A 182 18.33 6.20 -23.36
N ASP A 183 18.14 6.65 -24.61
CA ASP A 183 19.16 6.69 -25.65
C ASP A 183 19.46 8.16 -25.96
N ALA A 184 20.74 8.47 -26.12
CA ALA A 184 21.21 9.81 -26.45
C ALA A 184 20.74 10.27 -27.84
N ASN A 185 20.46 9.34 -28.75
CA ASN A 185 19.93 9.64 -30.08
C ASN A 185 18.44 10.01 -30.00
N PRO A 186 18.04 11.25 -30.37
CA PRO A 186 16.66 11.71 -30.32
C PRO A 186 15.67 10.85 -31.12
N THR A 187 16.13 10.25 -32.23
CA THR A 187 15.27 9.42 -33.11
C THR A 187 14.77 8.14 -32.45
N LYS A 188 15.43 7.68 -31.38
CA LYS A 188 15.05 6.50 -30.62
C LYS A 188 14.20 6.84 -29.37
N GLN A 189 14.02 8.13 -29.08
CA GLN A 189 13.25 8.59 -27.94
C GLN A 189 11.75 8.43 -28.23
N LYS A 190 11.09 7.53 -27.50
CA LYS A 190 9.67 7.17 -27.71
C LYS A 190 8.70 7.98 -26.85
N ALA A 191 9.19 8.68 -25.83
CA ALA A 191 8.38 9.52 -24.96
C ALA A 191 8.57 10.99 -25.31
N ALA A 192 7.62 11.81 -24.90
CA ALA A 192 7.65 13.26 -25.03
C ALA A 192 7.48 13.92 -23.67
N PHE A 193 7.81 15.20 -23.58
CA PHE A 193 7.65 16.00 -22.37
C PHE A 193 7.06 17.37 -22.67
N VAL A 194 6.42 17.95 -21.66
CA VAL A 194 6.02 19.36 -21.64
C VAL A 194 6.34 19.93 -20.27
N PHE A 195 7.12 21.02 -20.25
CA PHE A 195 7.45 21.82 -19.07
C PHE A 195 6.97 23.26 -19.27
N LYS A 196 6.48 23.86 -18.19
CA LYS A 196 6.00 25.25 -18.11
C LYS A 196 6.44 25.90 -16.82
N ARG A 197 6.41 27.23 -16.77
CA ARG A 197 6.61 28.01 -15.53
C ARG A 197 5.34 28.16 -14.69
N THR A 198 4.26 27.50 -15.11
CA THR A 198 3.02 27.43 -14.35
C THR A 198 3.28 26.78 -13.00
N ALA A 199 2.77 27.36 -11.91
CA ALA A 199 2.91 26.80 -10.57
C ALA A 199 2.52 25.31 -10.55
N PRO A 200 3.25 24.47 -9.78
CA PRO A 200 3.11 23.02 -9.85
C PRO A 200 1.70 22.53 -9.51
N GLU A 201 0.97 23.23 -8.64
CA GLU A 201 -0.42 22.90 -8.31
C GLU A 201 -1.34 23.02 -9.52
N PHE A 202 -1.14 24.04 -10.35
CA PHE A 202 -1.95 24.25 -11.55
C PHE A 202 -1.51 23.36 -12.71
N MET A 203 -0.23 23.01 -12.77
CA MET A 203 0.28 22.13 -13.82
C MET A 203 -0.38 20.74 -13.82
N THR A 204 -0.96 20.32 -12.68
CA THR A 204 -1.78 19.09 -12.58
C THR A 204 -3.02 19.10 -13.47
N PHE A 205 -3.58 20.28 -13.74
CA PHE A 205 -4.75 20.47 -14.60
C PHE A 205 -4.38 20.77 -16.05
N TRP A 206 -3.09 20.86 -16.37
CA TRP A 206 -2.65 21.27 -17.70
C TRP A 206 -3.17 20.31 -18.79
N PRO A 207 -3.72 20.82 -19.90
CA PRO A 207 -4.28 19.94 -20.91
C PRO A 207 -3.19 19.16 -21.67
N PRO A 208 -3.49 17.91 -22.06
CA PRO A 208 -2.69 17.14 -23.01
C PRO A 208 -2.31 17.95 -24.27
N PRO A 209 -1.10 17.75 -24.83
CA PRO A 209 -0.73 18.38 -26.11
C PRO A 209 -1.68 18.06 -27.26
N ALA A 210 -2.19 16.82 -27.32
CA ALA A 210 -3.19 16.40 -28.30
C ALA A 210 -4.54 17.14 -28.15
N GLU A 211 -4.94 17.50 -26.93
CA GLU A 211 -6.16 18.29 -26.71
C GLU A 211 -5.93 19.77 -27.07
N LEU A 212 -4.73 20.29 -26.77
CA LEU A 212 -4.35 21.66 -27.14
C LEU A 212 -4.28 21.84 -28.65
N SER A 213 -3.79 20.85 -29.40
CA SER A 213 -3.75 20.90 -30.86
C SER A 213 -5.16 20.79 -31.47
N ALA A 214 -6.02 19.95 -30.92
CA ALA A 214 -7.37 19.74 -31.44
C ALA A 214 -8.32 20.90 -31.11
N LYS A 215 -8.35 21.40 -29.86
CA LYS A 215 -9.35 22.36 -29.36
C LYS A 215 -8.77 23.32 -28.32
N ARG A 216 -7.71 24.05 -28.67
CA ARG A 216 -6.95 24.93 -27.77
C ARG A 216 -7.80 25.78 -26.83
N ALA A 217 -8.73 26.59 -27.36
CA ALA A 217 -9.53 27.51 -26.55
C ALA A 217 -10.37 26.79 -25.49
N ARG A 218 -11.04 25.69 -25.88
CA ARG A 218 -11.84 24.88 -24.97
C ARG A 218 -10.98 24.18 -23.92
N ALA A 219 -9.83 23.62 -24.32
CA ALA A 219 -8.91 22.96 -23.41
C ALA A 219 -8.35 23.93 -22.35
N LEU A 220 -7.96 25.15 -22.76
CA LEU A 220 -7.48 26.18 -21.84
C LEU A 220 -8.60 26.71 -20.93
N TRP A 221 -9.84 26.80 -21.41
CA TRP A 221 -10.98 27.17 -20.57
C TRP A 221 -11.28 26.12 -19.48
N VAL A 222 -11.24 24.84 -19.84
CA VAL A 222 -11.38 23.73 -18.87
C VAL A 222 -10.26 23.78 -17.83
N PHE A 223 -9.01 24.01 -18.26
CA PHE A 223 -7.88 24.21 -17.37
C PHE A 223 -8.12 25.37 -16.39
N ALA A 224 -8.54 26.54 -16.88
CA ALA A 224 -8.79 27.71 -16.03
C ALA A 224 -9.88 27.44 -14.98
N ILE A 225 -10.98 26.80 -15.37
CA ILE A 225 -12.05 26.41 -14.44
C ILE A 225 -11.51 25.46 -13.37
N ALA A 226 -10.76 24.42 -13.76
CA ALA A 226 -10.22 23.44 -12.83
C ALA A 226 -9.24 24.08 -11.83
N ALA A 227 -8.34 24.94 -12.32
CA ALA A 227 -7.40 25.67 -11.48
C ALA A 227 -8.11 26.59 -10.47
N VAL A 228 -9.13 27.34 -10.90
CA VAL A 228 -9.92 28.20 -9.99
C VAL A 228 -10.68 27.38 -8.95
N LYS A 229 -11.32 26.27 -9.36
CA LYS A 229 -12.02 25.37 -8.42
C LYS A 229 -11.05 24.80 -7.37
N TYR A 230 -9.84 24.41 -7.80
CA TYR A 230 -8.80 23.94 -6.90
C TYR A 230 -8.39 25.03 -5.88
N THR A 231 -8.09 26.24 -6.35
CA THR A 231 -7.73 27.36 -5.47
C THR A 231 -8.82 27.66 -4.46
N VAL A 232 -10.08 27.80 -4.90
CA VAL A 232 -11.21 28.05 -3.99
C VAL A 232 -11.39 26.91 -2.99
N GLY A 233 -11.27 25.65 -3.42
CA GLY A 233 -11.39 24.48 -2.54
C GLY A 233 -10.29 24.41 -1.48
N LYS A 234 -9.05 24.73 -1.88
CA LYS A 234 -7.86 24.82 -1.02
C LYS A 234 -7.99 25.97 -0.02
N ASP A 235 -8.29 27.18 -0.49
CA ASP A 235 -8.34 28.39 0.35
C ASP A 235 -9.51 28.36 1.35
N ARG A 236 -10.62 27.72 0.97
CA ARG A 236 -11.77 27.52 1.88
C ARG A 236 -11.63 26.31 2.79
N TRP A 237 -10.55 25.52 2.65
CA TRP A 237 -10.33 24.32 3.46
C TRP A 237 -11.55 23.37 3.45
N SER A 238 -12.19 23.25 2.28
CA SER A 238 -13.42 22.45 2.17
C SER A 238 -13.16 20.99 2.52
N TRP A 239 -14.06 20.34 3.27
CA TRP A 239 -13.90 18.93 3.61
C TRP A 239 -13.80 18.04 2.36
N SER A 240 -14.59 18.33 1.33
CA SER A 240 -14.56 17.62 0.04
C SER A 240 -13.18 17.65 -0.62
N PHE A 241 -12.43 18.77 -0.49
CA PHE A 241 -11.08 18.87 -1.03
C PHE A 241 -10.10 17.93 -0.31
N PHE A 242 -10.17 17.86 1.02
CA PHE A 242 -9.33 16.94 1.80
C PHE A 242 -9.72 15.48 1.61
N GLU A 243 -11.01 15.20 1.51
CA GLU A 243 -11.55 13.87 1.24
C GLU A 243 -11.05 13.34 -0.11
N GLU A 244 -11.16 14.13 -1.19
CA GLU A 244 -10.64 13.78 -2.51
C GLU A 244 -9.14 13.48 -2.47
N ARG A 245 -8.34 14.34 -1.83
CA ARG A 245 -6.89 14.13 -1.70
C ARG A 245 -6.55 12.90 -0.87
N ARG A 246 -7.28 12.64 0.22
CA ARG A 246 -7.12 11.42 1.04
C ARG A 246 -7.45 10.16 0.21
N HIS A 247 -8.52 10.21 -0.58
CA HIS A 247 -8.93 9.13 -1.46
C HIS A 247 -7.87 8.86 -2.54
N ASN A 248 -7.45 9.90 -3.27
CA ASN A 248 -6.45 9.79 -4.33
C ASN A 248 -5.11 9.27 -3.81
N ARG A 249 -4.67 9.73 -2.63
CA ARG A 249 -3.46 9.22 -1.95
C ARG A 249 -3.58 7.73 -1.65
N ARG A 250 -4.65 7.31 -0.98
CA ARG A 250 -4.86 5.89 -0.62
C ARG A 250 -4.91 5.00 -1.84
N ARG A 251 -5.65 5.43 -2.87
CA ARG A 251 -5.78 4.68 -4.13
C ARG A 251 -4.45 4.61 -4.87
N PHE A 252 -3.70 5.70 -4.93
CA PHE A 252 -2.36 5.72 -5.52
C PHE A 252 -1.42 4.75 -4.80
N ILE A 253 -1.36 4.79 -3.46
CA ILE A 253 -0.48 3.89 -2.68
C ILE A 253 -0.82 2.43 -2.99
N LYS A 254 -2.11 2.06 -2.92
CA LYS A 254 -2.58 0.69 -3.23
C LYS A 254 -2.19 0.24 -4.63
N LEU A 255 -2.41 1.08 -5.65
CA LEU A 255 -2.07 0.76 -7.03
C LEU A 255 -0.55 0.73 -7.26
N TYR A 256 0.20 1.61 -6.60
CA TYR A 256 1.63 1.75 -6.78
C TYR A 256 2.39 0.56 -6.19
N ILE A 257 1.99 0.05 -5.03
CA ILE A 257 2.53 -1.17 -4.39
C ILE A 257 2.39 -2.40 -5.30
N ARG A 258 1.27 -2.51 -6.01
CA ARG A 258 1.00 -3.58 -6.99
C ARG A 258 1.66 -3.36 -8.36
N SER A 259 2.11 -2.13 -8.63
CA SER A 259 2.66 -1.77 -9.94
C SER A 259 4.11 -2.19 -10.09
N ASN A 260 4.59 -2.29 -11.34
CA ASN A 260 6.03 -2.47 -11.65
C ASN A 260 6.89 -1.25 -11.26
N GLY A 261 6.34 -0.23 -10.61
CA GLY A 261 7.03 0.99 -10.23
C GLY A 261 7.82 0.89 -8.91
N SER A 262 7.66 -0.21 -8.16
CA SER A 262 8.49 -0.61 -7.02
C SER A 262 9.52 -1.66 -7.46
N SER A 263 10.61 -1.79 -6.69
CA SER A 263 11.62 -2.85 -6.90
C SER A 263 11.04 -4.26 -6.72
N THR A 264 9.93 -4.38 -5.97
CA THR A 264 9.24 -5.63 -5.66
C THR A 264 7.76 -5.48 -6.01
N LYS A 265 7.19 -6.43 -6.73
CA LYS A 265 5.76 -6.40 -7.11
C LYS A 265 4.98 -7.21 -6.08
N PHE A 266 4.06 -6.57 -5.36
CA PHE A 266 3.22 -7.26 -4.39
C PHE A 266 1.81 -7.51 -4.91
N GLY A 267 1.34 -8.75 -4.79
CA GLY A 267 -0.03 -9.15 -5.11
C GLY A 267 -0.37 -9.21 -6.60
N ALA A 268 -1.65 -9.07 -6.91
CA ALA A 268 -2.18 -9.18 -8.27
C ALA A 268 -1.65 -8.06 -9.17
N PRO A 269 -1.25 -8.35 -10.42
CA PRO A 269 -0.81 -7.33 -11.36
C PRO A 269 -1.94 -6.32 -11.61
N LEU A 270 -1.57 -5.10 -11.96
CA LEU A 270 -2.56 -4.09 -12.32
C LEU A 270 -3.29 -4.49 -13.61
N THR A 271 -4.61 -4.36 -13.60
CA THR A 271 -5.39 -4.42 -14.85
C THR A 271 -5.05 -3.22 -15.74
N SER A 272 -5.43 -3.28 -17.02
CA SER A 272 -5.25 -2.15 -17.95
C SER A 272 -5.98 -0.89 -17.50
N LEU A 273 -7.16 -1.05 -16.88
CA LEU A 273 -7.94 0.04 -16.30
C LEU A 273 -7.25 0.64 -15.09
N GLU A 274 -6.74 -0.20 -14.17
CA GLU A 274 -5.99 0.25 -12.99
C GLU A 274 -4.66 0.92 -13.37
N GLY A 275 -3.98 0.43 -14.41
CA GLY A 275 -2.79 1.08 -14.94
C GLY A 275 -3.09 2.49 -15.47
N ARG A 276 -4.23 2.66 -16.15
CA ARG A 276 -4.71 3.97 -16.62
C ARG A 276 -5.09 4.87 -15.43
N GLU A 277 -5.80 4.33 -14.45
CA GLU A 277 -6.17 5.04 -13.22
C GLU A 277 -4.93 5.53 -12.47
N LEU A 278 -3.90 4.68 -12.30
CA LEU A 278 -2.63 5.07 -11.69
C LEU A 278 -1.96 6.22 -12.44
N GLY A 279 -2.02 6.22 -13.79
CA GLY A 279 -1.58 7.34 -14.61
C GLY A 279 -2.37 8.62 -14.31
N LEU A 280 -3.70 8.56 -14.29
CA LEU A 280 -4.55 9.71 -13.98
C LEU A 280 -4.30 10.26 -12.57
N LEU A 281 -4.14 9.40 -11.56
CA LEU A 281 -3.79 9.82 -10.20
C LEU A 281 -2.46 10.58 -10.19
N LYS A 282 -1.42 10.08 -10.87
CA LYS A 282 -0.14 10.80 -11.02
C LYS A 282 -0.29 12.17 -11.68
N LYS A 283 -1.29 12.35 -12.57
CA LYS A 283 -1.60 13.66 -13.16
C LYS A 283 -2.06 14.67 -12.12
N THR A 284 -2.84 14.21 -11.13
CA THR A 284 -3.45 15.07 -10.10
C THR A 284 -2.47 15.53 -9.03
N PHE A 285 -1.21 15.05 -9.07
CA PHE A 285 -0.23 15.32 -8.02
C PHE A 285 0.74 16.42 -8.45
N SER A 286 0.90 17.41 -7.56
CA SER A 286 2.07 18.29 -7.59
C SER A 286 3.35 17.48 -7.37
N THR A 287 4.51 18.08 -7.63
CA THR A 287 5.80 17.44 -7.33
C THR A 287 5.94 17.10 -5.83
N ALA A 288 5.43 17.95 -4.94
CA ALA A 288 5.43 17.70 -3.50
C ALA A 288 4.52 16.51 -3.12
N ASP A 289 3.31 16.46 -3.67
CA ASP A 289 2.37 15.35 -3.47
C ASP A 289 2.96 14.03 -3.96
N SER A 290 3.54 14.03 -5.17
CA SER A 290 4.17 12.85 -5.75
C SER A 290 5.28 12.34 -4.83
N ARG A 291 6.18 13.21 -4.37
CA ARG A 291 7.26 12.84 -3.44
C ARG A 291 6.71 12.22 -2.16
N PHE A 292 5.75 12.88 -1.52
CA PHE A 292 5.18 12.43 -0.25
C PHE A 292 4.41 11.11 -0.39
N TYR A 293 3.61 10.94 -1.44
CA TYR A 293 2.84 9.70 -1.61
C TYR A 293 3.73 8.53 -2.01
N HIS A 294 4.77 8.78 -2.82
CA HIS A 294 5.78 7.77 -3.12
C HIS A 294 6.56 7.37 -1.86
N SER A 295 6.89 8.30 -0.96
CA SER A 295 7.60 7.95 0.29
C SER A 295 6.72 7.14 1.24
N LEU A 296 5.43 7.46 1.34
CA LEU A 296 4.48 6.65 2.12
C LEU A 296 4.33 5.24 1.57
N ALA A 297 4.15 5.11 0.26
CA ALA A 297 4.05 3.80 -0.37
C ALA A 297 5.34 2.98 -0.18
N GLU A 298 6.49 3.65 -0.22
CA GLU A 298 7.78 3.00 0.04
C GLU A 298 7.97 2.55 1.47
N GLN A 299 7.59 3.39 2.42
CA GLN A 299 7.60 3.02 3.81
C GLN A 299 6.75 1.76 4.00
N GLN A 300 5.55 1.72 3.41
CA GLN A 300 4.71 0.53 3.43
C GLN A 300 5.38 -0.67 2.78
N ILE A 301 6.00 -0.53 1.61
CA ILE A 301 6.72 -1.64 0.94
C ILE A 301 7.85 -2.18 1.82
N ARG A 302 8.59 -1.30 2.51
CA ARG A 302 9.74 -1.69 3.36
C ARG A 302 9.31 -2.36 4.65
N THR A 303 8.19 -1.94 5.24
CA THR A 303 7.65 -2.54 6.46
C THR A 303 6.76 -3.74 6.18
N MET A 304 6.38 -3.96 4.92
CA MET A 304 5.52 -5.05 4.51
C MET A 304 6.35 -6.35 4.43
N PRO A 305 5.95 -7.42 5.15
CA PRO A 305 6.56 -8.73 5.02
C PRO A 305 6.66 -9.16 3.56
N ASN A 306 7.86 -9.56 3.15
CA ASN A 306 8.12 -10.08 1.82
C ASN A 306 8.19 -11.60 1.89
N HIS A 307 7.14 -12.26 1.41
CA HIS A 307 7.12 -13.72 1.33
C HIS A 307 7.74 -14.17 0.02
N ILE A 308 8.72 -15.07 0.09
CA ILE A 308 9.34 -15.70 -1.10
C ILE A 308 8.38 -16.77 -1.67
N ALA A 309 7.15 -16.36 -1.97
CA ALA A 309 6.07 -17.15 -2.52
C ALA A 309 5.26 -16.29 -3.49
N GLY A 310 4.75 -16.90 -4.56
CA GLY A 310 3.80 -16.29 -5.49
C GLY A 310 2.36 -16.59 -5.06
N CYS A 311 1.40 -15.79 -5.53
CA CYS A 311 0.00 -16.13 -5.32
C CYS A 311 -0.49 -17.09 -6.40
N ASP A 312 -0.90 -18.30 -6.03
CA ASP A 312 -1.35 -19.34 -6.96
C ASP A 312 -2.70 -19.03 -7.62
N ALA A 313 -3.50 -18.14 -7.02
CA ALA A 313 -4.80 -17.74 -7.58
C ALA A 313 -4.67 -16.68 -8.69
N CYS A 314 -4.08 -15.51 -8.38
CA CYS A 314 -3.97 -14.44 -9.38
C CYS A 314 -2.77 -14.58 -10.33
N GLY A 315 -1.94 -15.61 -10.15
CA GLY A 315 -0.64 -15.73 -10.85
C GLY A 315 0.25 -14.50 -10.62
N GLY A 316 -0.01 -13.80 -9.51
CA GLY A 316 0.63 -12.54 -9.17
C GLY A 316 2.11 -12.73 -8.86
N GLY A 317 2.78 -11.60 -8.63
CA GLY A 317 4.16 -11.64 -8.16
C GLY A 317 4.25 -12.15 -6.72
N THR A 318 5.32 -11.73 -6.07
CA THR A 318 5.58 -11.92 -4.64
C THR A 318 4.37 -11.55 -3.76
N ILE A 319 4.07 -12.36 -2.76
CA ILE A 319 3.05 -12.03 -1.75
C ILE A 319 3.65 -11.02 -0.77
N GLY A 320 3.07 -9.83 -0.72
CA GLY A 320 3.42 -8.79 0.25
C GLY A 320 2.40 -8.70 1.37
N GLY A 321 2.88 -8.63 2.61
CA GLY A 321 2.06 -8.45 3.79
C GLY A 321 1.54 -9.76 4.32
N GLU A 322 0.26 -10.01 4.14
CA GLU A 322 -0.41 -11.18 4.67
C GLU A 322 -0.36 -12.32 3.63
N ARG A 323 0.19 -13.46 4.02
CA ARG A 323 0.22 -14.70 3.23
C ARG A 323 -0.83 -15.65 3.77
N ILE A 324 -1.68 -16.16 2.88
CA ILE A 324 -2.70 -17.15 3.22
C ILE A 324 -2.23 -18.50 2.69
N ILE A 325 -2.04 -19.47 3.59
CA ILE A 325 -1.49 -20.79 3.30
C ILE A 325 -2.62 -21.80 3.45
N CYS A 326 -2.83 -22.66 2.45
CA CYS A 326 -3.77 -23.76 2.59
C CYS A 326 -3.20 -24.88 3.48
N LEU A 327 -3.96 -25.30 4.49
CA LEU A 327 -3.59 -26.38 5.41
C LEU A 327 -3.96 -27.77 4.88
N VAL A 328 -4.77 -27.85 3.83
CA VAL A 328 -5.31 -29.10 3.26
C VAL A 328 -4.51 -29.55 2.03
N CYS A 329 -4.17 -28.62 1.14
CA CYS A 329 -3.48 -28.94 -0.10
C CYS A 329 -2.06 -29.46 0.18
N GLN A 330 -1.72 -30.58 -0.46
CA GLN A 330 -0.37 -31.13 -0.49
C GLN A 330 0.15 -31.02 -1.92
N THR A 331 1.37 -30.52 -2.05
CA THR A 331 2.13 -30.48 -3.30
C THR A 331 3.11 -31.65 -3.33
N LYS A 332 3.56 -32.04 -4.52
CA LYS A 332 4.63 -33.05 -4.67
C LYS A 332 6.00 -32.52 -4.27
N GLU A 333 6.23 -31.23 -4.45
CA GLU A 333 7.52 -30.60 -4.16
C GLU A 333 7.65 -30.17 -2.70
N MET A 334 8.88 -30.25 -2.21
CA MET A 334 9.30 -29.96 -0.86
C MET A 334 9.04 -28.49 -0.51
N PHE A 335 8.26 -28.21 0.55
CA PHE A 335 7.87 -26.85 1.01
C PHE A 335 6.97 -26.03 0.12
N ASP A 336 6.49 -26.61 -0.97
CA ASP A 336 5.55 -25.88 -1.77
C ASP A 336 4.17 -25.94 -1.10
N THR A 337 3.50 -24.80 -1.02
CA THR A 337 2.18 -24.69 -0.42
C THR A 337 1.27 -23.98 -1.39
N VAL A 338 -0.03 -24.21 -1.26
CA VAL A 338 -0.98 -23.33 -1.96
C VAL A 338 -1.06 -22.01 -1.21
N ASP A 339 -0.56 -20.96 -1.85
CA ASP A 339 -0.35 -19.63 -1.31
C ASP A 339 -1.26 -18.60 -1.99
N LEU A 340 -2.03 -17.89 -1.18
CA LEU A 340 -2.99 -16.90 -1.64
C LEU A 340 -2.64 -15.54 -1.02
N CYS A 341 -2.77 -14.48 -1.80
CA CYS A 341 -2.59 -13.11 -1.31
C CYS A 341 -3.93 -12.48 -0.93
N THR A 342 -3.90 -11.47 -0.06
CA THR A 342 -5.09 -10.68 0.30
C THR A 342 -5.28 -9.45 -0.60
N SER A 343 -4.54 -9.35 -1.71
CA SER A 343 -4.55 -8.15 -2.56
C SER A 343 -5.86 -7.96 -3.33
N THR A 344 -6.55 -9.07 -3.61
CA THR A 344 -7.89 -9.13 -4.20
C THR A 344 -8.74 -10.07 -3.34
N GLU A 345 -9.96 -9.66 -3.02
CA GLU A 345 -10.91 -10.46 -2.22
C GLU A 345 -11.16 -11.83 -2.88
N ASP A 346 -11.05 -11.90 -4.21
CA ASP A 346 -11.28 -13.13 -4.97
C ASP A 346 -10.20 -14.21 -4.79
N CYS A 347 -8.96 -13.88 -4.38
CA CYS A 347 -7.88 -14.87 -4.37
C CYS A 347 -8.12 -16.00 -3.37
N ILE A 348 -8.72 -15.67 -2.21
CA ILE A 348 -9.02 -16.64 -1.16
C ILE A 348 -10.17 -17.57 -1.58
N GLY A 349 -11.10 -17.05 -2.37
CA GLY A 349 -12.27 -17.78 -2.85
C GLY A 349 -12.10 -18.51 -4.19
N GLN A 350 -10.88 -18.58 -4.74
CA GLN A 350 -10.64 -19.16 -6.06
C GLN A 350 -10.25 -20.63 -6.00
N ARG A 351 -10.79 -21.43 -6.93
CA ARG A 351 -10.31 -22.79 -7.20
C ARG A 351 -8.96 -22.71 -7.91
N VAL A 352 -7.92 -23.27 -7.30
CA VAL A 352 -6.56 -23.29 -7.85
C VAL A 352 -6.19 -24.72 -8.22
N MET A 353 -5.57 -24.91 -9.39
CA MET A 353 -5.00 -26.18 -9.81
C MET A 353 -3.58 -25.95 -10.30
N ARG A 354 -2.63 -26.68 -9.72
CA ARG A 354 -1.23 -26.68 -10.12
C ARG A 354 -0.85 -28.05 -10.70
N ASP A 355 0.22 -28.09 -11.49
CA ASP A 355 0.68 -29.33 -12.15
C ASP A 355 1.19 -30.39 -11.15
N ASP A 356 1.62 -29.94 -9.98
CA ASP A 356 2.16 -30.76 -8.89
C ASP A 356 1.12 -31.16 -7.83
N MET A 357 -0.16 -30.85 -8.05
CA MET A 357 -1.27 -31.22 -7.18
C MET A 357 -2.09 -32.37 -7.77
N GLU A 358 -2.53 -33.30 -6.94
CA GLU A 358 -3.46 -34.36 -7.37
C GLU A 358 -4.91 -33.89 -7.42
N LYS A 359 -5.28 -33.02 -6.48
CA LYS A 359 -6.61 -32.42 -6.35
C LYS A 359 -6.48 -30.90 -6.35
N PRO A 360 -7.44 -30.17 -6.92
CA PRO A 360 -7.42 -28.71 -6.87
C PRO A 360 -7.57 -28.22 -5.42
N HIS A 361 -7.02 -27.05 -5.15
CA HIS A 361 -7.43 -26.25 -4.00
C HIS A 361 -8.88 -25.78 -4.19
N LEU A 362 -9.68 -25.86 -3.13
CA LEU A 362 -11.07 -25.43 -3.12
C LEU A 362 -11.29 -24.30 -2.10
N PRO A 363 -12.24 -23.38 -2.34
CA PRO A 363 -12.50 -22.23 -1.47
C PRO A 363 -12.88 -22.56 -0.01
N HIS A 364 -13.30 -23.81 0.24
CA HIS A 364 -13.66 -24.31 1.56
C HIS A 364 -12.51 -25.04 2.27
N HIS A 365 -11.33 -25.11 1.67
CA HIS A 365 -10.17 -25.66 2.37
C HIS A 365 -9.81 -24.77 3.56
N ASP A 366 -9.20 -25.40 4.57
CA ASP A 366 -8.70 -24.68 5.73
C ASP A 366 -7.49 -23.84 5.37
N LEU A 367 -7.47 -22.62 5.90
CA LEU A 367 -6.47 -21.61 5.59
C LEU A 367 -5.83 -21.08 6.87
N MET A 368 -4.53 -20.84 6.80
CA MET A 368 -3.75 -20.16 7.83
C MET A 368 -3.24 -18.83 7.26
N LYS A 369 -3.45 -17.74 8.00
CA LYS A 369 -3.03 -16.39 7.65
C LYS A 369 -1.79 -16.02 8.46
N VAL A 370 -0.72 -15.75 7.73
CA VAL A 370 0.59 -15.42 8.28
C VAL A 370 0.92 -13.97 7.97
N ARG A 371 1.26 -13.21 9.02
CA ARG A 371 1.53 -11.76 8.91
C ARG A 371 3.00 -11.39 9.03
N ARG A 372 3.87 -12.38 9.28
CA ARG A 372 5.32 -12.22 9.44
C ARG A 372 6.06 -12.95 8.32
N ALA A 373 7.29 -12.53 8.03
CA ALA A 373 8.14 -13.31 7.15
C ALA A 373 8.43 -14.66 7.82
N MET A 374 8.12 -15.75 7.13
CA MET A 374 8.30 -17.09 7.66
C MET A 374 9.53 -17.73 7.04
N HIS A 375 10.50 -18.08 7.88
CA HIS A 375 11.63 -18.89 7.45
C HIS A 375 11.23 -20.36 7.32
N VAL A 376 11.91 -21.10 6.45
CA VAL A 376 11.61 -22.54 6.22
C VAL A 376 11.68 -23.34 7.53
N CYS A 377 12.63 -23.04 8.43
CA CYS A 377 12.74 -23.70 9.73
C CYS A 377 11.54 -23.42 10.67
N GLN A 378 10.87 -22.29 10.51
CA GLN A 378 9.69 -21.93 11.32
C GLN A 378 8.41 -22.53 10.74
N PHE A 379 8.42 -22.92 9.46
CA PHE A 379 7.24 -23.39 8.74
C PHE A 379 6.59 -24.59 9.41
N GLY A 380 7.37 -25.59 9.79
CA GLY A 380 6.83 -26.81 10.40
C GLY A 380 6.07 -26.56 11.69
N LYS A 381 6.66 -25.81 12.61
CA LYS A 381 6.00 -25.40 13.87
C LYS A 381 4.73 -24.59 13.57
N THR A 382 4.85 -23.52 12.78
CA THR A 382 3.73 -22.65 12.41
C THR A 382 2.57 -23.45 11.78
N TYR A 383 2.89 -24.41 10.92
CA TYR A 383 1.89 -25.26 10.27
C TYR A 383 1.19 -26.22 11.25
N ARG A 384 1.92 -26.82 12.19
CA ARG A 384 1.34 -27.67 13.25
C ARG A 384 0.45 -26.86 14.18
N ASP A 385 0.94 -25.72 14.64
CA ASP A 385 0.20 -24.80 15.51
C ASP A 385 -1.11 -24.36 14.80
N GLY A 386 -1.05 -24.13 13.49
CA GLY A 386 -2.22 -23.82 12.66
C GLY A 386 -3.26 -24.93 12.62
N LYS A 387 -2.82 -26.18 12.48
CA LYS A 387 -3.72 -27.34 12.51
C LYS A 387 -4.31 -27.59 13.89
N GLU A 388 -3.52 -27.43 14.94
CA GLU A 388 -3.99 -27.60 16.32
C GLU A 388 -5.01 -26.53 16.68
N ALA A 389 -4.74 -25.27 16.33
CA ALA A 389 -5.66 -24.16 16.51
C ALA A 389 -6.97 -24.35 15.74
N LEU A 390 -6.88 -24.82 14.49
CA LEU A 390 -8.07 -25.16 13.71
C LEU A 390 -8.92 -26.24 14.39
N LYS A 391 -8.28 -27.29 14.89
CA LYS A 391 -8.95 -28.39 15.60
C LYS A 391 -9.65 -27.85 16.86
N TYR A 392 -8.94 -27.05 17.65
CA TYR A 392 -9.49 -26.41 18.84
C TYR A 392 -10.71 -25.53 18.50
N ALA A 393 -10.57 -24.66 17.50
CA ALA A 393 -11.65 -23.77 17.09
C ALA A 393 -12.90 -24.55 16.63
N ARG A 394 -12.73 -25.64 15.88
CA ARG A 394 -13.86 -26.52 15.50
C ARG A 394 -14.55 -27.13 16.70
N THR A 395 -13.78 -27.68 17.66
CA THR A 395 -14.37 -28.23 18.89
C THR A 395 -15.11 -27.16 19.70
N PHE A 396 -14.64 -25.91 19.67
CA PHE A 396 -15.30 -24.79 20.32
C PHE A 396 -16.65 -24.46 19.67
N PHE A 397 -16.73 -24.44 18.33
CA PHE A 397 -17.99 -24.16 17.62
C PHE A 397 -18.97 -25.33 17.57
N GLU A 398 -18.48 -26.57 17.65
CA GLU A 398 -19.32 -27.77 17.69
C GLU A 398 -19.99 -27.98 19.05
N SER A 399 -19.49 -27.35 20.12
CA SER A 399 -20.11 -27.40 21.45
C SER A 399 -21.53 -26.80 21.39
N PRO A 400 -22.61 -27.61 21.48
CA PRO A 400 -23.98 -27.18 21.17
C PRO A 400 -24.58 -26.18 22.15
N THR A 401 -23.84 -25.79 23.18
CA THR A 401 -24.36 -25.16 24.38
C THR A 401 -23.41 -24.05 24.82
N GLY A 402 -23.84 -22.81 24.61
CA GLY A 402 -23.43 -21.68 25.47
C GLY A 402 -23.96 -21.82 26.91
N GLU A 403 -24.05 -23.05 27.43
CA GLU A 403 -24.12 -23.29 28.86
C GLU A 403 -22.66 -23.22 29.30
N GLY A 404 -22.34 -22.12 29.98
CA GLY A 404 -20.97 -21.71 30.23
C GLY A 404 -20.10 -22.83 30.78
N LEU A 405 -18.79 -22.67 30.54
CA LEU A 405 -17.80 -23.04 31.53
C LEU A 405 -18.22 -22.39 32.86
N THR A 406 -19.17 -23.01 33.57
CA THR A 406 -19.37 -22.78 34.99
C THR A 406 -18.08 -23.28 35.58
N ASP A 407 -17.27 -22.34 36.06
CA ASP A 407 -16.11 -22.59 36.91
C ASP A 407 -16.51 -23.67 37.90
N SER A 408 -16.13 -24.91 37.60
CA SER A 408 -16.23 -25.98 38.56
C SER A 408 -15.26 -25.58 39.65
N GLU A 409 -15.81 -25.04 40.74
CA GLU A 409 -15.11 -24.77 41.99
C GLU A 409 -14.25 -25.99 42.30
N SER A 410 -12.96 -25.90 42.00
CA SER A 410 -11.99 -26.89 42.41
C SER A 410 -11.88 -26.77 43.92
N GLU A 411 -12.53 -27.67 44.64
CA GLU A 411 -12.28 -27.90 46.04
C GLU A 411 -10.76 -28.07 46.22
N ALA A 412 -10.21 -27.19 47.04
CA ALA A 412 -8.81 -27.19 47.40
C ALA A 412 -8.51 -28.44 48.23
N ASP A 413 -7.83 -29.41 47.61
CA ASP A 413 -6.99 -30.35 48.33
C ASP A 413 -5.54 -29.83 48.24
N THR A 414 -5.15 -29.16 49.31
CA THR A 414 -3.76 -28.84 49.64
C THR A 414 -3.03 -30.14 49.95
N ASP A 415 -1.96 -30.44 49.22
CA ASP A 415 -0.76 -31.04 49.82
C ASP A 415 0.46 -30.73 48.94
N ASP A 416 1.52 -30.37 49.66
CA ASP A 416 2.76 -29.74 49.22
C ASP A 416 3.65 -30.61 48.31
N GLU A 417 4.25 -30.02 47.27
CA GLU A 417 5.69 -30.13 46.97
C GLU A 417 6.12 -29.01 46.00
N GLU A 418 6.85 -28.02 46.53
CA GLU A 418 7.50 -26.95 45.78
C GLU A 418 8.70 -27.46 44.97
N GLY A 419 8.60 -27.41 43.63
CA GLY A 419 9.74 -27.39 42.71
C GLY A 419 9.85 -26.03 42.03
N PRO A 420 11.04 -25.39 41.95
CA PRO A 420 11.15 -24.02 41.47
C PRO A 420 11.01 -23.95 39.94
N ALA A 421 9.94 -23.30 39.48
CA ALA A 421 9.79 -22.87 38.09
C ALA A 421 10.65 -21.62 37.81
N PRO A 422 11.20 -21.47 36.59
CA PRO A 422 12.11 -20.38 36.26
C PRO A 422 11.38 -19.03 36.21
N SER A 423 11.90 -18.06 36.96
CA SER A 423 11.40 -16.68 36.96
C SER A 423 11.71 -16.00 35.63
N VAL A 424 10.68 -15.65 34.87
CA VAL A 424 10.81 -14.71 33.75
C VAL A 424 10.79 -13.29 34.34
N GLN A 425 11.94 -12.63 34.35
CA GLN A 425 12.04 -11.22 34.75
C GLN A 425 11.37 -10.34 33.70
N ARG A 426 10.35 -9.60 34.16
CA ARG A 426 9.62 -8.61 33.38
C ARG A 426 10.47 -7.34 33.26
N LEU A 427 10.84 -6.97 32.04
CA LEU A 427 11.53 -5.72 31.76
C LEU A 427 10.61 -4.52 32.04
N SER A 428 11.18 -3.50 32.68
CA SER A 428 10.55 -2.22 33.00
C SER A 428 10.18 -1.43 31.74
N PRO A 429 9.11 -0.62 31.77
CA PRO A 429 8.74 0.21 30.63
C PRO A 429 9.78 1.29 30.34
N ILE A 430 10.12 1.43 29.05
CA ILE A 430 10.99 2.45 28.47
C ILE A 430 10.39 3.85 28.78
N PRO A 431 11.19 4.83 29.25
CA PRO A 431 10.70 6.18 29.46
C PRO A 431 10.36 6.83 28.11
N ALA A 432 9.15 7.36 27.99
CA ALA A 432 8.70 8.09 26.81
C ALA A 432 9.63 9.28 26.53
N LEU A 433 10.19 9.34 25.32
CA LEU A 433 10.88 10.52 24.81
C LEU A 433 9.87 11.66 24.68
N ASP A 434 10.06 12.70 25.50
CA ASP A 434 9.27 13.91 25.51
C ASP A 434 9.63 14.80 24.31
N ILE A 435 8.98 14.54 23.18
CA ILE A 435 9.05 15.42 22.00
C ILE A 435 8.06 16.57 22.23
N SER A 436 8.59 17.68 22.75
CA SER A 436 7.85 18.93 22.95
C SER A 436 7.57 19.58 21.59
N ILE A 437 6.34 19.39 21.09
CA ILE A 437 5.79 20.14 19.95
C ILE A 437 5.31 21.51 20.45
N PRO A 438 5.65 22.64 19.80
CA PRO A 438 5.15 23.96 20.21
C PRO A 438 3.63 24.06 20.07
N GLN A 439 2.94 24.24 21.20
CA GLN A 439 1.49 24.47 21.25
C GLN A 439 1.14 25.80 20.58
N THR A 440 0.37 25.74 19.50
CA THR A 440 -0.36 26.89 18.96
C THR A 440 -1.65 27.06 19.75
N GLN A 441 -1.82 28.22 20.39
CA GLN A 441 -2.95 28.54 21.24
C GLN A 441 -4.27 28.54 20.44
N ALA A 442 -5.14 27.57 20.71
CA ALA A 442 -6.55 27.62 20.35
C ALA A 442 -7.39 27.81 21.62
N ARG A 443 -8.31 28.77 21.55
CA ARG A 443 -9.17 29.25 22.65
C ARG A 443 -9.94 28.13 23.34
N THR A 444 -9.87 28.16 24.66
CA THR A 444 -10.67 27.39 25.60
C THR A 444 -12.12 27.88 25.62
N ALA A 445 -13.06 26.95 25.47
CA ALA A 445 -14.41 27.05 26.00
C ALA A 445 -14.76 25.67 26.55
N ASP A 446 -15.04 25.62 27.84
CA ASP A 446 -15.25 24.42 28.65
C ASP A 446 -16.46 24.69 29.59
N PRO A 447 -17.03 23.70 30.28
CA PRO A 447 -18.07 22.82 29.75
C PRO A 447 -19.31 22.76 30.68
N LYS A 448 -20.43 22.16 30.22
CA LYS A 448 -21.48 21.63 31.12
C LYS A 448 -22.08 20.30 30.64
N SER A 449 -21.65 19.25 31.34
CA SER A 449 -22.44 18.13 31.90
C SER A 449 -23.62 17.53 31.11
N ALA A 450 -23.49 16.25 30.76
CA ALA A 450 -24.52 15.25 31.04
C ALA A 450 -23.84 13.86 31.12
N GLY A 451 -23.94 13.23 32.29
CA GLY A 451 -23.44 11.88 32.53
C GLY A 451 -24.29 10.85 31.80
N SER A 452 -23.63 9.93 31.10
CA SER A 452 -24.24 8.71 30.58
C SER A 452 -23.43 7.54 31.13
N THR A 453 -24.07 6.78 32.01
CA THR A 453 -23.64 5.47 32.49
C THR A 453 -23.44 4.53 31.29
N ALA A 454 -22.18 4.16 31.02
CA ALA A 454 -21.85 3.14 30.05
C ALA A 454 -22.23 1.77 30.63
N GLN A 455 -23.30 1.17 30.11
CA GLN A 455 -23.53 -0.27 30.25
C GLN A 455 -22.50 -1.02 29.39
N PRO A 456 -21.97 -2.17 29.88
CA PRO A 456 -21.12 -3.02 29.06
C PRO A 456 -21.94 -3.63 27.92
N LEU A 457 -21.55 -3.34 26.68
CA LEU A 457 -21.99 -4.03 25.48
C LEU A 457 -21.37 -5.44 25.49
N SER A 458 -22.00 -6.38 26.17
CA SER A 458 -21.79 -7.81 25.96
C SER A 458 -23.10 -8.42 25.44
N GLN A 459 -22.96 -9.44 24.58
CA GLN A 459 -24.03 -10.26 23.99
C GLN A 459 -24.75 -9.67 22.76
N MET A 460 -24.04 -9.65 21.62
CA MET A 460 -24.64 -9.92 20.32
C MET A 460 -23.58 -10.57 19.42
N PRO A 461 -23.68 -11.87 19.08
CA PRO A 461 -22.96 -12.41 17.93
C PRO A 461 -23.67 -11.85 16.69
N HIS A 462 -23.19 -10.72 16.17
CA HIS A 462 -23.54 -10.39 14.80
C HIS A 462 -22.94 -11.49 13.90
N PRO A 463 -23.74 -12.16 13.05
CA PRO A 463 -23.17 -12.99 12.00
C PRO A 463 -22.44 -12.04 11.07
N CYS A 464 -21.14 -11.89 11.30
CA CYS A 464 -20.24 -11.26 10.36
C CYS A 464 -20.33 -12.11 9.09
N ALA A 465 -20.97 -11.59 8.05
CA ALA A 465 -20.99 -12.22 6.72
C ALA A 465 -19.59 -12.23 6.05
N GLY A 466 -18.53 -12.03 6.83
CA GLY A 466 -17.14 -12.07 6.42
C GLY A 466 -16.42 -13.28 7.01
N GLU A 467 -15.31 -13.64 6.39
CA GLU A 467 -14.46 -14.74 6.82
C GLU A 467 -13.98 -14.52 8.26
N THR A 468 -14.27 -15.46 9.16
CA THR A 468 -13.85 -15.39 10.56
C THR A 468 -12.47 -16.03 10.72
N PHE A 469 -11.51 -15.22 11.16
CA PHE A 469 -10.16 -15.65 11.49
C PHE A 469 -9.97 -15.61 13.00
N ILE A 470 -9.43 -16.68 13.58
CA ILE A 470 -9.17 -16.80 15.01
C ILE A 470 -7.67 -16.80 15.25
N CYS A 471 -7.24 -16.03 16.25
CA CYS A 471 -5.86 -16.00 16.69
C CYS A 471 -5.59 -17.18 17.63
N TRP A 472 -4.70 -18.11 17.24
CA TRP A 472 -4.41 -19.29 18.08
C TRP A 472 -3.76 -18.94 19.43
N GLU A 473 -3.01 -17.84 19.50
CA GLU A 473 -2.19 -17.51 20.67
C GLU A 473 -3.05 -16.87 21.75
N CYS A 474 -4.08 -16.14 21.33
CA CYS A 474 -5.09 -15.60 22.21
C CYS A 474 -6.14 -16.65 22.60
N ASP A 475 -6.40 -17.61 21.73
CA ASP A 475 -7.39 -18.66 21.98
C ASP A 475 -6.87 -19.75 22.93
N SER A 476 -5.56 -20.03 22.89
CA SER A 476 -4.89 -20.90 23.88
C SER A 476 -4.77 -20.28 25.28
N ARG A 477 -5.13 -19.00 25.45
CA ARG A 477 -5.05 -18.26 26.73
C ARG A 477 -6.31 -17.41 26.99
N PRO A 478 -7.47 -18.04 27.22
CA PRO A 478 -8.77 -17.35 27.32
C PRO A 478 -8.82 -16.28 28.43
N GLU A 479 -8.03 -16.43 29.48
CA GLU A 479 -8.01 -15.54 30.65
C GLU A 479 -7.38 -14.15 30.38
N THR A 480 -6.64 -13.99 29.28
CA THR A 480 -5.86 -12.75 29.01
C THR A 480 -6.24 -12.02 27.72
N SER A 481 -7.13 -12.59 26.90
CA SER A 481 -7.20 -12.28 25.47
C SER A 481 -8.26 -11.27 25.04
N PHE A 482 -9.24 -10.91 25.87
CA PHE A 482 -10.26 -9.92 25.48
C PHE A 482 -9.79 -8.47 25.75
N GLY A 483 -9.30 -7.81 24.69
CA GLY A 483 -9.03 -6.35 24.67
C GLY A 483 -7.57 -5.91 24.66
N LYS A 484 -6.61 -6.85 24.76
CA LYS A 484 -5.16 -6.59 24.65
C LYS A 484 -4.47 -7.45 23.58
N HIS A 485 -5.20 -7.77 22.51
CA HIS A 485 -4.67 -8.55 21.41
C HIS A 485 -3.90 -7.65 20.43
N ASP A 486 -2.58 -7.83 20.32
CA ASP A 486 -1.85 -7.29 19.17
C ASP A 486 -2.12 -8.18 17.95
N ILE A 487 -3.05 -7.72 17.12
CA ILE A 487 -3.43 -8.43 15.89
C ILE A 487 -2.26 -8.55 14.90
N HIS A 488 -1.18 -7.81 15.09
CA HIS A 488 -0.02 -7.83 14.21
C HIS A 488 1.03 -8.89 14.58
N GLU A 489 0.99 -9.42 15.81
CA GLU A 489 2.00 -10.36 16.30
C GLU A 489 1.63 -11.83 16.05
N HIS A 490 0.34 -12.15 15.99
CA HIS A 490 -0.10 -13.54 15.96
C HIS A 490 -0.62 -13.99 14.58
N ASP A 491 -0.35 -15.25 14.25
CA ASP A 491 -0.90 -15.92 13.08
C ASP A 491 -2.38 -16.28 13.35
N LEU A 492 -3.20 -16.28 12.29
CA LEU A 492 -4.65 -16.51 12.39
C LEU A 492 -5.08 -17.71 11.56
N VAL A 493 -6.09 -18.44 12.02
CA VAL A 493 -6.67 -19.57 11.29
C VAL A 493 -8.09 -19.24 10.86
N ARG A 494 -8.41 -19.53 9.60
CA ARG A 494 -9.78 -19.43 9.09
C ARG A 494 -10.56 -20.66 9.51
N VAL A 495 -11.66 -20.45 10.22
CA VAL A 495 -12.59 -21.53 10.56
C VAL A 495 -13.68 -21.57 9.50
N THR A 496 -13.67 -22.62 8.69
CA THR A 496 -14.78 -22.94 7.80
C THR A 496 -15.50 -24.16 8.36
N GLU A 497 -16.82 -24.19 8.26
CA GLU A 497 -17.60 -25.40 8.54
C GLU A 497 -17.01 -26.56 7.73
N LEU A 498 -16.82 -27.71 8.37
CA LEU A 498 -16.40 -28.94 7.71
C LEU A 498 -17.49 -29.31 6.70
N ILE A 499 -17.29 -28.93 5.45
CA ILE A 499 -18.04 -29.51 4.34
C ILE A 499 -17.40 -30.87 4.13
N GLU A 500 -17.94 -31.89 4.80
CA GLU A 500 -17.57 -33.27 4.49
C GLU A 500 -17.76 -33.46 2.98
N GLU A 501 -16.68 -33.74 2.25
CA GLU A 501 -16.72 -34.22 0.87
C GLU A 501 -17.26 -35.66 0.85
N GLY A 502 -18.37 -35.91 1.54
CA GLY A 502 -19.22 -37.03 1.19
C GLY A 502 -19.57 -36.88 -0.28
N ASP A 503 -19.67 -37.99 -0.98
CA ASP A 503 -20.33 -38.08 -2.28
C ASP A 503 -21.82 -37.74 -2.08
N LEU A 504 -22.12 -36.49 -1.72
CA LEU A 504 -23.45 -35.94 -1.78
C LEU A 504 -23.89 -36.18 -3.20
N SER A 505 -24.98 -36.93 -3.31
CA SER A 505 -25.62 -37.15 -4.58
C SER A 505 -25.85 -35.79 -5.25
N THR A 506 -25.85 -35.77 -6.58
CA THR A 506 -26.14 -34.55 -7.34
C THR A 506 -27.43 -33.87 -6.87
N GLU A 507 -28.39 -34.65 -6.39
CA GLU A 507 -29.66 -34.19 -5.80
C GLU A 507 -29.48 -33.47 -4.46
N GLU A 508 -28.67 -33.98 -3.54
CA GLU A 508 -28.39 -33.32 -2.26
C GLU A 508 -27.59 -32.01 -2.45
N ARG A 509 -26.66 -31.99 -3.42
CA ARG A 509 -25.93 -30.78 -3.80
C ARG A 509 -26.86 -29.71 -4.36
N LEU A 510 -27.81 -30.10 -5.21
CA LEU A 510 -28.83 -29.19 -5.75
C LEU A 510 -29.72 -28.64 -4.63
N LYS A 511 -30.17 -29.49 -3.71
CA LYS A 511 -30.99 -29.05 -2.57
C LYS A 511 -30.27 -28.06 -1.66
N ALA A 512 -29.00 -28.30 -1.34
CA ALA A 512 -28.19 -27.37 -0.56
C ALA A 512 -27.96 -26.04 -1.31
N MET A 513 -27.84 -26.09 -2.63
CA MET A 513 -27.74 -24.89 -3.47
C MET A 513 -29.06 -24.11 -3.49
N ASP A 514 -30.22 -24.78 -3.61
CA ASP A 514 -31.54 -24.15 -3.56
C ASP A 514 -31.83 -23.48 -2.21
N GLU A 515 -31.42 -24.10 -1.10
CA GLU A 515 -31.53 -23.49 0.23
C GLU A 515 -30.64 -22.24 0.37
N ARG A 516 -29.44 -22.28 -0.20
CA ARG A 516 -28.55 -21.10 -0.25
C ARG A 516 -29.12 -19.99 -1.13
N ILE A 517 -29.68 -20.31 -2.28
CA ILE A 517 -30.35 -19.35 -3.17
C ILE A 517 -31.54 -18.71 -2.45
N SER A 518 -32.35 -19.51 -1.74
CA SER A 518 -33.49 -19.00 -0.96
C SER A 518 -33.05 -18.00 0.12
N LYS A 519 -31.96 -18.29 0.84
CA LYS A 519 -31.38 -17.36 1.82
C LYS A 519 -30.84 -16.07 1.18
N LEU A 520 -30.29 -16.16 -0.03
CA LEU A 520 -29.84 -14.98 -0.78
C LEU A 520 -31.02 -14.13 -1.24
N ASP A 521 -32.12 -14.74 -1.69
CA ASP A 521 -33.34 -14.02 -2.09
C ASP A 521 -33.98 -13.28 -0.91
N ASP A 522 -33.96 -13.88 0.28
CA ASP A 522 -34.37 -13.20 1.52
C ASP A 522 -33.45 -12.00 1.85
N GLY A 523 -32.14 -12.17 1.64
CA GLY A 523 -31.14 -11.11 1.78
C GLY A 523 -31.38 -9.94 0.82
N PHE A 524 -31.61 -10.23 -0.47
CA PHE A 524 -31.93 -9.23 -1.49
C PHE A 524 -33.26 -8.53 -1.20
N SER A 525 -34.27 -9.25 -0.72
CA SER A 525 -35.54 -8.67 -0.30
C SER A 525 -35.37 -7.70 0.87
N LYS A 526 -34.48 -8.01 1.82
CA LYS A 526 -34.15 -7.10 2.93
C LYS A 526 -33.36 -5.87 2.44
N LEU A 527 -32.40 -6.06 1.54
CA LEU A 527 -31.61 -4.96 0.95
C LEU A 527 -32.50 -4.01 0.13
N ALA A 528 -33.42 -4.55 -0.67
CA ALA A 528 -34.39 -3.78 -1.45
C ALA A 528 -35.29 -2.92 -0.54
N LYS A 529 -35.74 -3.46 0.59
CA LYS A 529 -36.48 -2.70 1.61
C LYS A 529 -35.64 -1.57 2.22
N GLN A 530 -34.36 -1.83 2.51
CA GLN A 530 -33.45 -0.79 3.00
C GLN A 530 -33.21 0.32 1.97
N TYR A 531 -33.05 -0.04 0.70
CA TYR A 531 -32.85 0.91 -0.39
C TYR A 531 -34.09 1.78 -0.63
N ALA A 532 -35.28 1.17 -0.64
CA ALA A 532 -36.54 1.92 -0.72
C ALA A 532 -36.72 2.90 0.46
N GLY A 533 -36.28 2.51 1.67
CA GLY A 533 -36.26 3.40 2.83
C GLY A 533 -35.28 4.57 2.68
N LEU A 534 -34.11 4.33 2.09
CA LEU A 534 -33.11 5.37 1.82
C LEU A 534 -33.59 6.34 0.73
N GLU A 535 -34.18 5.83 -0.34
CA GLU A 535 -34.78 6.63 -1.43
C GLU A 535 -35.87 7.55 -0.88
N ALA A 536 -36.81 7.01 -0.10
CA ALA A 536 -37.84 7.81 0.57
C ALA A 536 -37.25 8.89 1.50
N ALA A 537 -36.14 8.59 2.20
CA ALA A 537 -35.46 9.57 3.05
C ALA A 537 -34.76 10.68 2.24
N VAL A 538 -34.21 10.36 1.07
CA VAL A 538 -33.60 11.33 0.15
C VAL A 538 -34.67 12.24 -0.46
N ASP A 539 -35.79 11.68 -0.93
CA ASP A 539 -36.91 12.45 -1.47
C ASP A 539 -37.48 13.41 -0.42
N ALA A 540 -37.66 12.93 0.82
CA ALA A 540 -38.10 13.79 1.92
C ALA A 540 -37.10 14.92 2.22
N ARG A 541 -35.79 14.72 2.05
CA ARG A 541 -34.78 15.78 2.19
C ARG A 541 -34.83 16.77 1.02
N MET A 542 -35.02 16.29 -0.21
CA MET A 542 -35.15 17.15 -1.39
C MET A 542 -36.36 18.06 -1.29
N VAL A 543 -37.53 17.54 -0.88
CA VAL A 543 -38.73 18.35 -0.64
C VAL A 543 -38.47 19.44 0.41
N ARG A 544 -37.72 19.15 1.49
CA ARG A 544 -37.35 20.17 2.49
C ARG A 544 -36.43 21.24 1.92
N VAL A 545 -35.49 20.87 1.04
CA VAL A 545 -34.59 21.82 0.37
C VAL A 545 -35.37 22.72 -0.59
N GLU A 546 -36.30 22.17 -1.36
CA GLU A 546 -37.19 22.94 -2.24
C GLU A 546 -38.06 23.93 -1.46
N GLN A 547 -38.62 23.51 -0.32
CA GLN A 547 -39.38 24.39 0.56
C GLN A 547 -38.52 25.54 1.10
N LEU A 548 -37.27 25.26 1.53
CA LEU A 548 -36.34 26.30 1.99
C LEU A 548 -35.97 27.28 0.87
N LEU A 549 -35.73 26.79 -0.34
CA LEU A 549 -35.46 27.62 -1.51
C LEU A 549 -36.64 28.54 -1.85
N ASN A 550 -37.86 28.00 -1.83
CA ASN A 550 -39.08 28.79 -2.05
C ASN A 550 -39.28 29.86 -0.96
N GLN A 551 -38.96 29.57 0.30
CA GLN A 551 -38.99 30.57 1.38
C GLN A 551 -37.95 31.68 1.19
N ILE A 552 -36.73 31.34 0.74
CA ILE A 552 -35.69 32.32 0.43
C ILE A 552 -36.12 33.21 -0.73
N LEU A 553 -36.67 32.63 -1.81
CA LEU A 553 -37.17 33.38 -2.96
C LEU A 553 -38.31 34.32 -2.58
N ALA A 554 -39.26 33.87 -1.74
CA ALA A 554 -40.35 34.71 -1.25
C ALA A 554 -39.84 35.92 -0.45
N ARG A 555 -38.85 35.73 0.42
CA ARG A 555 -38.24 36.82 1.21
C ARG A 555 -37.48 37.82 0.36
N LEU A 556 -36.80 37.35 -0.70
CA LEU A 556 -36.10 38.21 -1.64
C LEU A 556 -37.07 39.01 -2.54
N GLY A 557 -38.22 38.44 -2.88
CA GLY A 557 -39.26 39.13 -3.64
C GLY A 557 -39.94 40.26 -2.87
N THR A 558 -40.11 40.13 -1.55
CA THR A 558 -40.76 41.15 -0.71
C THR A 558 -39.84 42.31 -0.31
N SER A 559 -38.53 42.21 -0.52
CA SER A 559 -37.56 43.26 -0.16
C SER A 559 -37.24 44.23 -1.31
N GLY A 560 -37.93 44.08 -2.45
CA GLY A 560 -37.81 44.96 -3.63
C GLY A 560 -39.00 45.90 -3.88
N GLN A 561 -39.93 46.01 -2.94
CA GLN A 561 -40.94 47.08 -2.86
C GLN A 561 -40.63 47.94 -1.63
#